data_AF-A0A5P9HRE5-F1
#
_entry.id   AF-A0A5P9HRE5-F1
#
_cell.length_a   1.000
_cell.length_b   1.000
_cell.length_c   1.000
_cell.angle_alpha   90.00
_cell.angle_beta   90.00
_cell.angle_gamma   90.00
#
_symmetry.space_group_name_H-M   'P 1'
#
loop_
_entity.id
_entity.type
_entity.pdbx_description
1 polymer ?
#
loop_
_entity_poly.entity_id
_entity_poly.type
_entity_poly.pdbx_seq_one_letter_code
_entity_poly.pdbx_strand_id
1 'polypeptide(L)' 'MNKQAMLFFILGIIILVISSPLGYSLVKIVYRNQNLTGEFVPLLNGFIHSLMLIGILVFSIGVVTILKEKN' A
#
# COMPACT_ATOMS: atom_id res chain seq x y z
N MET A 1 10.04 -8.02 22.23
CA MET A 1 9.68 -7.49 20.90
C MET A 1 8.19 -7.21 20.90
N ASN A 2 7.81 -5.94 20.78
CA ASN A 2 6.40 -5.56 20.83
C ASN A 2 5.62 -6.16 19.66
N LYS A 3 4.58 -6.93 20.03
CA LYS A 3 3.71 -7.65 19.10
C LYS A 3 2.99 -6.69 18.16
N GLN A 4 2.67 -5.47 18.61
CA GLN A 4 2.02 -4.44 17.80
C GLN A 4 2.99 -3.88 16.74
N ALA A 5 4.23 -3.60 17.11
CA ALA A 5 5.24 -3.10 16.18
C ALA A 5 5.55 -4.14 15.08
N MET A 6 5.63 -5.41 15.47
CA MET A 6 5.78 -6.53 14.54
C MET A 6 4.58 -6.67 13.61
N LEU A 7 3.36 -6.50 14.14
CA LEU A 7 2.14 -6.49 13.33
C LEU A 7 2.17 -5.38 12.28
N PHE A 8 2.46 -4.13 12.65
CA PHE A 8 2.53 -3.02 11.68
C PHE A 8 3.61 -3.24 10.63
N PHE A 9 4.77 -3.77 11.03
CA PHE A 9 5.85 -4.12 10.10
C PHE A 9 5.38 -5.14 9.05
N ILE A 10 4.78 -6.25 9.48
CA ILE A 10 4.28 -7.31 8.59
C ILE A 10 3.14 -6.78 7.71
N LEU A 11 2.23 -6.01 8.31
CA LEU A 11 1.05 -5.48 7.62
C LEU A 11 1.46 -4.47 6.53
N GLY A 12 2.47 -3.64 6.78
CA GLY A 12 3.06 -2.76 5.76
C GLY A 12 3.65 -3.54 4.58
N ILE A 13 4.37 -4.63 4.84
CA ILE A 13 4.89 -5.52 3.78
C ILE A 13 3.75 -6.14 2.97
N ILE A 14 2.72 -6.64 3.65
CA ILE A 14 1.56 -7.23 2.98
C ILE A 14 0.92 -6.20 2.04
N ILE A 15 0.65 -4.98 2.53
CA ILE A 15 0.09 -3.89 1.71
C ILE A 15 0.94 -3.62 0.48
N LEU A 16 2.27 -3.59 0.62
CA LEU A 16 3.18 -3.37 -0.51
C LEU A 16 3.07 -4.47 -1.56
N VAL A 17 3.04 -5.74 -1.15
CA VAL A 17 2.94 -6.89 -2.06
C VAL A 17 1.60 -6.90 -2.80
N ILE A 18 0.49 -6.60 -2.11
CA ILE A 18 -0.85 -6.62 -2.70
C ILE A 18 -1.23 -5.31 -3.41
N SER A 19 -0.40 -4.27 -3.34
CA SER A 19 -0.69 -2.95 -3.91
C SER A 19 -0.99 -3.00 -5.40
N SER A 20 -0.22 -3.77 -6.17
CA SER A 20 -0.41 -3.95 -7.61
C SER A 20 -1.77 -4.60 -7.95
N PRO A 21 -2.11 -5.83 -7.48
CA PRO A 21 -3.40 -6.44 -7.79
C PRO A 21 -4.59 -5.65 -7.23
N LEU A 22 -4.43 -4.98 -6.08
CA LEU A 22 -5.44 -4.05 -5.57
C LEU A 22 -5.64 -2.84 -6.49
N GLY A 23 -4.56 -2.22 -6.98
CA GLY A 23 -4.63 -1.09 -7.90
C GLY A 23 -5.43 -1.42 -9.16
N TYR A 24 -5.15 -2.56 -9.79
CA TYR A 24 -5.93 -3.04 -10.95
C TYR A 24 -7.41 -3.23 -10.62
N SER A 25 -7.70 -3.84 -9.47
CA SER A 25 -9.08 -4.09 -9.03
C SER A 25 -9.83 -2.79 -8.74
N LEU A 26 -9.19 -1.83 -8.06
CA LEU A 26 -9.77 -0.54 -7.71
C LEU A 26 -10.08 0.29 -8.95
N VAL A 27 -9.15 0.40 -9.91
CA VAL A 27 -9.42 1.12 -11.16
C VAL A 27 -10.62 0.51 -11.89
N LYS A 28 -10.69 -0.82 -11.97
CA LYS A 28 -11.80 -1.52 -12.62
C LYS A 28 -13.15 -1.31 -11.92
N ILE A 29 -13.15 -1.17 -10.60
CA ILE A 29 -14.36 -0.92 -9.80
C ILE A 29 -14.81 0.54 -9.93
N VAL A 30 -13.89 1.48 -9.74
CA VAL A 30 -14.19 2.93 -9.72
C VAL A 30 -14.58 3.43 -11.10
N TYR A 31 -13.84 3.04 -12.13
CA TYR A 31 -14.07 3.45 -13.51
C TYR A 31 -14.81 2.38 -14.32
N ARG A 32 -15.66 1.60 -13.65
CA ARG A 32 -16.48 0.59 -14.30
C ARG A 32 -17.31 1.23 -15.41
N ASN A 33 -17.33 0.59 -16.58
CA ASN A 33 -18.05 1.04 -17.79
C ASN A 33 -17.56 2.37 -18.40
N GLN A 34 -16.39 2.88 -18.01
CA GLN A 34 -15.77 4.04 -18.67
C GLN A 34 -14.72 3.61 -19.70
N ASN A 35 -14.61 4.34 -20.81
CA ASN A 35 -13.55 4.13 -21.79
C ASN A 35 -12.27 4.85 -21.32
N LEU A 36 -11.33 4.11 -20.76
CA LEU A 36 -10.07 4.63 -20.21
C LEU A 36 -8.91 4.61 -21.22
N THR A 37 -9.22 4.58 -22.52
CA THR A 37 -8.19 4.54 -23.56
C THR A 37 -7.27 5.76 -23.43
N GLY A 38 -5.99 5.54 -23.16
CA GLY A 38 -4.99 6.59 -22.94
C GLY A 38 -4.83 7.05 -21.48
N GLU A 39 -5.84 6.86 -20.62
CA GLU A 39 -5.81 7.32 -19.21
C GLU A 39 -5.67 6.18 -18.20
N PHE A 40 -5.87 4.93 -18.62
CA PHE A 40 -5.80 3.75 -17.75
C PHE A 40 -4.46 3.62 -17.03
N VAL A 41 -3.34 3.80 -17.75
CA VAL A 41 -1.99 3.63 -17.18
C VAL A 41 -1.68 4.68 -16.11
N PRO A 42 -1.87 6.00 -16.35
CA PRO A 42 -1.71 7.02 -15.31
C PRO A 42 -2.59 6.77 -14.08
N LEU A 43 -3.85 6.41 -14.27
CA LEU A 43 -4.78 6.12 -13.17
C LEU A 43 -4.33 4.92 -12.35
N LEU A 44 -4.07 3.80 -13.01
CA LEU A 44 -3.54 2.60 -12.37
C LEU A 44 -2.28 2.90 -11.58
N ASN A 45 -1.35 3.65 -12.17
CA ASN A 45 -0.12 4.00 -11.51
C ASN A 45 -0.38 4.85 -10.27
N GLY A 46 -1.31 5.80 -10.34
CA GLY A 46 -1.75 6.61 -9.19
C GLY A 46 -2.33 5.76 -8.05
N PHE A 47 -3.20 4.79 -8.36
CA PHE A 47 -3.73 3.86 -7.35
C PHE A 47 -2.63 3.01 -6.71
N ILE A 48 -1.74 2.41 -7.51
CA ILE A 48 -0.66 1.56 -7.00
C ILE A 48 0.28 2.38 -6.13
N HIS A 49 0.73 3.55 -6.58
CA HIS A 49 1.65 4.40 -5.82
C HIS A 49 1.02 4.89 -4.51
N SER A 50 -0.27 5.22 -4.51
CA SER A 50 -0.98 5.62 -3.29
C SER A 50 -1.05 4.47 -2.28
N LEU A 51 -1.34 3.25 -2.73
CA LEU A 51 -1.33 2.06 -1.88
C LEU A 51 0.08 1.72 -1.37
N MET A 52 1.10 1.86 -2.22
CA MET A 52 2.49 1.68 -1.82
C MET A 52 2.91 2.71 -0.76
N LEU A 53 2.50 3.98 -0.90
CA LEU A 53 2.77 5.02 0.08
C LEU A 53 2.13 4.67 1.44
N ILE A 54 0.88 4.19 1.46
CA ILE A 54 0.24 3.69 2.68
C ILE A 54 1.05 2.53 3.28
N GLY A 55 1.48 1.57 2.45
CA GLY A 55 2.30 0.44 2.89
C GLY A 55 3.63 0.88 3.52
N ILE A 56 4.32 1.84 2.90
CA ILE A 56 5.57 2.43 3.42
C ILE A 56 5.32 3.12 4.76
N LEU A 57 4.26 3.93 4.89
CA LEU A 57 3.96 4.63 6.15
C LEU A 57 3.69 3.64 7.28
N VAL A 58 2.87 2.61 7.03
CA VAL A 58 2.56 1.57 8.02
C VAL A 58 3.82 0.79 8.40
N PHE A 59 4.65 0.45 7.42
CA PHE A 59 5.95 -0.19 7.64
C PHE A 59 6.88 0.68 8.50
N SER A 60 7.01 1.97 8.19
CA SER A 60 7.84 2.91 8.92
C SER A 60 7.40 3.07 10.38
N ILE A 61 6.09 3.07 10.67
CA ILE A 61 5.58 3.09 12.04
C ILE A 61 6.06 1.84 12.81
N GLY A 62 5.99 0.66 12.19
CA GLY A 62 6.52 -0.58 12.78
C GLY A 62 8.01 -0.48 13.09
N VAL A 63 8.82 -0.01 12.12
CA VAL A 63 10.27 0.15 12.28
C VAL A 63 10.61 1.15 13.39
N VAL A 64 10.01 2.33 13.39
CA VAL A 64 10.27 3.39 14.39
C VAL A 64 9.93 2.90 15.80
N THR A 65 8.84 2.15 15.94
CA THR A 65 8.42 1.59 17.23
C THR A 65 9.43 0.55 17.74
N ILE A 66 9.93 -0.34 16.86
CA ILE A 66 10.99 -1.31 17.22
C ILE A 66 12.28 -0.59 17.63
N LEU A 67 12.67 0.47 16.90
CA LEU A 67 13.88 1.24 17.22
C LEU A 67 13.77 1.96 18.56
N LYS A 68 12.59 2.51 18.90
CA LYS A 68 12.33 3.14 20.20
C LYS A 68 12.41 2.18 21.39
N GLU A 69 12.12 0.90 21.20
CA GLU A 69 12.23 -0.11 22.26
C GLU A 69 13.65 -0.59 22.51
N LYS A 70 14.54 -0.40 21.52
CA LYS A 70 15.92 -0.88 21.57
C LYS A 70 16.87 0.16 22.19
N ASN A 71 16.52 1.45 22.13
CA ASN A 71 17.20 2.55 22.81
C ASN A 71 16.62 2.75 24.22
#